data_AF-A0A7W1AQ26-F1
#
_entry.id   AF-A0A7W1AQ26-F1
#
_cell.length_a   1.000
_cell.length_b   1.000
_cell.length_c   1.000
_cell.angle_alpha   90.00
_cell.angle_beta   90.00
_cell.angle_gamma   90.00
#
_symmetry.space_group_name_H-M   'P 1'
#
loop_
_entity.id
_entity.type
_entity.pdbx_description
1 polymer ?
#
loop_
_entity_poly.entity_id
_entity_poly.type
_entity_poly.pdbx_seq_one_letter_code
_entity_poly.pdbx_strand_id
1 'polypeptide(L)'
;TSPHPWGFDAAVEFPPHGLASMQLTNEIERLNSAFAGNVWDYVTAARHASARPWPDYRRFRGVMPGWDNTPRLQNNGQIFVNTHPENYRRWLTDIVRQTRAHLPAEEQLVFVNAWNEWGEGCYLEPDRANGRSYLDATRRALADGLS
;
A
#
# COMPACT_ATOMS: atom_id res chain seq x y z
N THR A 1 15.72 6.51 2.86
CA THR A 1 17.09 6.83 3.30
C THR A 1 17.85 5.53 3.50
N SER A 2 19.15 5.51 3.21
CA SER A 2 20.00 4.32 3.41
C SER A 2 19.99 3.88 4.88
N PRO A 3 19.78 2.60 5.20
CA PRO A 3 19.67 2.10 6.57
C PRO A 3 21.04 1.92 7.26
N HIS A 4 22.14 1.88 6.49
CA HIS A 4 23.50 1.61 6.97
C HIS A 4 24.03 2.53 8.07
N PRO A 5 23.74 3.86 8.10
CA PRO A 5 24.17 4.73 9.20
C PRO A 5 23.60 4.34 10.57
N TRP A 6 22.54 3.52 10.59
CA TRP A 6 21.92 2.99 11.81
C TRP A 6 22.30 1.52 12.08
N GLY A 7 23.25 0.96 11.33
CA GLY A 7 23.74 -0.42 11.51
C GLY A 7 22.81 -1.50 10.94
N PHE A 8 21.85 -1.13 10.09
CA PHE A 8 20.95 -2.07 9.42
C PHE A 8 21.36 -2.30 7.96
N ASP A 9 21.27 -3.56 7.52
CA ASP A 9 21.68 -3.98 6.16
C ASP A 9 20.57 -3.79 5.11
N ALA A 10 19.33 -3.55 5.54
CA ALA A 10 18.18 -3.42 4.66
C ALA A 10 17.09 -2.51 5.23
N ALA A 11 16.21 -2.03 4.34
CA ALA A 11 14.98 -1.34 4.72
C ALA A 11 13.76 -2.08 4.17
N VAL A 12 12.63 -1.95 4.86
CA VAL A 12 11.33 -2.47 4.42
C VAL A 12 10.38 -1.28 4.24
N GLU A 13 9.68 -1.21 3.11
CA GLU A 13 8.61 -0.24 2.95
C GLU A 13 7.38 -0.65 3.77
N PHE A 14 6.76 0.31 4.45
CA PHE A 14 5.56 0.10 5.27
C PHE A 14 4.46 1.10 4.89
N PRO A 15 3.81 0.94 3.72
CA PRO A 15 2.74 1.83 3.30
C PRO A 15 1.62 1.95 4.35
N PRO A 16 0.99 3.13 4.53
CA PRO A 16 1.09 4.31 3.67
C PRO A 16 2.32 5.17 3.94
N HIS A 17 3.17 4.81 4.91
CA HIS A 17 4.27 5.68 5.31
C HIS A 17 5.22 5.98 4.17
N GLY A 18 5.47 7.26 4.00
CA GLY A 18 6.31 7.80 2.95
C GLY A 18 5.66 7.80 1.58
N LEU A 19 4.42 7.34 1.35
CA LEU A 19 3.80 7.45 0.02
C LEU A 19 3.47 8.89 -0.33
N ALA A 20 3.71 9.26 -1.59
CA ALA A 20 3.21 10.50 -2.17
C ALA A 20 1.96 10.19 -2.99
N SER A 21 0.90 11.00 -2.85
CA SER A 21 -0.31 10.84 -3.65
C SER A 21 -1.01 12.16 -3.92
N MET A 22 -1.95 12.14 -4.87
CA MET A 22 -2.88 13.21 -5.13
C MET A 22 -3.85 13.33 -3.94
N GLN A 23 -4.03 14.56 -3.45
CA GLN A 23 -4.99 14.87 -2.40
C GLN A 23 -6.34 15.19 -3.04
N LEU A 24 -7.39 14.48 -2.61
CA LEU A 24 -8.76 14.61 -3.11
C LEU A 24 -9.71 15.23 -2.08
N THR A 25 -9.18 15.80 -1.00
CA THR A 25 -9.99 16.24 0.16
C THR A 25 -11.10 17.22 -0.23
N ASN A 26 -10.80 18.16 -1.13
CA ASN A 26 -11.74 19.16 -1.61
C ASN A 26 -12.68 18.66 -2.73
N GLU A 27 -12.49 17.43 -3.20
CA GLU A 27 -13.28 16.81 -4.27
C GLU A 27 -14.38 15.87 -3.71
N ILE A 28 -14.37 15.61 -2.40
CA ILE A 28 -15.35 14.74 -1.76
C ILE A 28 -16.62 15.53 -1.41
N GLU A 29 -17.71 15.29 -2.16
CA GLU A 29 -18.98 16.01 -2.00
C GLU A 29 -19.64 15.88 -0.62
N ARG A 30 -19.45 14.75 0.07
CA ARG A 30 -20.15 14.41 1.32
C ARG A 30 -19.23 14.18 2.50
N LEU A 31 -18.17 14.99 2.59
CA LEU A 31 -17.29 14.99 3.75
C LEU A 31 -17.98 15.67 4.94
N ASN A 32 -17.75 15.17 6.15
CA ASN A 32 -18.18 15.85 7.37
C ASN A 32 -17.56 17.26 7.40
N SER A 33 -18.37 18.30 7.63
CA SER A 33 -17.89 19.70 7.67
C SER A 33 -16.85 19.96 8.76
N ALA A 34 -16.82 19.13 9.81
CA ALA A 34 -15.81 19.18 10.87
C ALA A 34 -14.52 18.41 10.53
N PHE A 35 -14.45 17.70 9.40
CA PHE A 35 -13.28 16.93 9.01
C PHE A 35 -12.13 17.85 8.60
N ALA A 36 -11.01 17.69 9.28
CA ALA A 36 -9.75 18.42 9.08
C ALA A 36 -8.59 17.48 8.67
N GLY A 37 -8.90 16.22 8.40
CA GLY A 37 -7.98 15.22 7.90
C GLY A 37 -7.71 15.36 6.40
N ASN A 38 -7.06 14.34 5.83
CA ASN A 38 -6.80 14.31 4.38
C ASN A 38 -7.39 13.05 3.74
N VAL A 39 -7.93 13.25 2.54
CA VAL A 39 -8.34 12.18 1.62
C VAL A 39 -7.35 12.13 0.47
N TRP A 40 -6.85 10.93 0.17
CA TRP A 40 -5.81 10.65 -0.82
C TRP A 40 -6.31 9.67 -1.88
N ASP A 41 -5.85 9.81 -3.12
CA ASP A 41 -6.13 8.83 -4.16
C ASP A 41 -5.24 7.58 -4.02
N TYR A 42 -5.83 6.40 -3.87
CA TYR A 42 -5.07 5.15 -3.78
C TYR A 42 -4.34 4.80 -5.08
N VAL A 43 -4.96 5.05 -6.23
CA VAL A 43 -4.40 4.66 -7.54
C VAL A 43 -3.13 5.47 -7.84
N THR A 44 -3.15 6.78 -7.57
CA THR A 44 -1.98 7.64 -7.72
C THR A 44 -0.89 7.28 -6.72
N ALA A 45 -1.25 6.91 -5.49
CA ALA A 45 -0.29 6.45 -4.48
C ALA A 45 0.45 5.17 -4.94
N ALA A 46 -0.30 4.17 -5.42
CA ALA A 46 0.23 2.95 -5.99
C ALA A 46 1.14 3.23 -7.19
N ARG A 47 0.73 4.12 -8.10
CA ARG A 47 1.52 4.52 -9.27
C ARG A 47 2.85 5.17 -8.86
N HIS A 48 2.82 6.11 -7.91
CA HIS A 48 4.02 6.77 -7.41
C HIS A 48 4.92 5.78 -6.67
N ALA A 49 4.36 4.86 -5.89
CA ALA A 49 5.11 3.80 -5.24
C ALA A 49 5.83 2.93 -6.28
N SER A 50 5.13 2.45 -7.32
CA SER A 50 5.72 1.66 -8.40
C SER A 50 6.77 2.43 -9.20
N ALA A 51 6.65 3.76 -9.34
CA ALA A 51 7.60 4.59 -10.08
C ALA A 51 8.85 4.98 -9.28
N ARG A 52 8.95 4.60 -8.00
CA ARG A 52 10.10 4.94 -7.17
C ARG A 52 11.40 4.34 -7.72
N PRO A 53 12.46 5.15 -7.86
CA PRO A 53 13.78 4.62 -8.15
C PRO A 53 14.20 3.55 -7.14
N TRP A 54 14.90 2.54 -7.61
CA TRP A 54 15.58 1.57 -6.76
C TRP A 54 16.81 2.23 -6.15
N PRO A 55 17.00 2.12 -4.82
CA PRO A 55 18.14 2.72 -4.17
C PRO A 55 19.36 1.79 -4.24
N ASP A 56 20.54 2.35 -3.98
CA ASP A 56 21.81 1.61 -3.91
C ASP A 56 21.99 0.80 -2.60
N TYR A 57 20.89 0.42 -1.96
CA TYR A 57 20.87 -0.41 -0.76
C TYR A 57 19.72 -1.41 -0.83
N ARG A 58 19.81 -2.50 -0.06
CA ARG A 58 18.76 -3.51 -0.04
C ARG A 58 17.45 -2.93 0.50
N ARG A 59 16.41 -2.88 -0.35
CA ARG A 59 15.08 -2.42 0.04
C ARG A 59 14.04 -3.43 -0.38
N PHE A 60 13.37 -4.03 0.61
CA PHE A 60 12.18 -4.83 0.38
C PHE A 60 10.97 -3.92 0.18
N ARG A 61 10.23 -4.19 -0.89
CA ARG A 61 9.09 -3.37 -1.29
C ARG A 61 7.85 -3.75 -0.49
N GLY A 62 6.94 -2.80 -0.34
CA GLY A 62 5.74 -2.92 0.45
C GLY A 62 4.52 -2.41 -0.30
N VAL A 63 3.38 -3.07 -0.10
CA VAL A 63 2.06 -2.64 -0.59
C VAL A 63 1.05 -2.61 0.57
N MET A 64 -0.12 -1.99 0.35
CA MET A 64 -1.24 -2.06 1.30
C MET A 64 -2.59 -2.21 0.60
N PRO A 65 -3.58 -2.93 1.16
CA PRO A 65 -4.93 -3.06 0.58
C PRO A 65 -5.74 -1.75 0.58
N GLY A 66 -5.55 -0.92 1.61
CA GLY A 66 -6.27 0.33 1.84
C GLY A 66 -5.80 1.01 3.12
N TRP A 67 -6.41 2.16 3.43
CA TRP A 67 -6.13 2.88 4.68
C TRP A 67 -7.25 3.88 5.02
N ASP A 68 -7.81 3.77 6.21
CA ASP A 68 -8.73 4.71 6.84
C ASP A 68 -8.60 4.61 8.36
N ASN A 69 -7.91 5.58 8.97
CA ASN A 69 -7.73 5.62 10.43
C ASN A 69 -8.68 6.63 11.13
N THR A 70 -9.78 7.01 10.48
CA THR A 70 -10.83 7.83 11.12
C THR A 70 -11.46 7.19 12.35
N PRO A 71 -11.57 5.85 12.52
CA PRO A 71 -12.05 5.29 13.79
C PRO A 71 -11.19 5.69 15.00
N ARG A 72 -9.89 5.98 14.79
CA ARG A 72 -8.96 6.38 15.84
C ARG A 72 -8.79 7.89 15.94
N LEU A 73 -8.71 8.58 14.80
CA LEU A 73 -8.38 10.01 14.73
C LEU A 73 -9.59 10.91 14.47
N GLN A 74 -10.77 10.32 14.29
CA GLN A 74 -12.02 11.01 14.02
C GLN A 74 -11.87 12.00 12.85
N ASN A 75 -12.07 13.28 13.14
CA ASN A 75 -12.00 14.36 12.16
C ASN A 75 -10.60 14.64 11.62
N ASN A 76 -9.54 14.05 12.20
CA ASN A 76 -8.14 14.31 11.81
C ASN A 76 -7.50 13.12 11.07
N GLY A 77 -8.31 12.14 10.64
CA GLY A 77 -7.82 10.93 9.99
C GLY A 77 -7.19 11.15 8.61
N GLN A 78 -6.54 10.10 8.13
CA GLN A 78 -6.05 9.97 6.76
C GLN A 78 -6.86 8.84 6.10
N ILE A 79 -7.41 9.12 4.93
CA ILE A 79 -8.25 8.19 4.18
C ILE A 79 -7.66 8.03 2.79
N PHE A 80 -7.57 6.80 2.31
CA PHE A 80 -7.32 6.50 0.90
C PHE A 80 -8.62 6.05 0.25
N VAL A 81 -9.07 6.80 -0.75
CA VAL A 81 -10.23 6.42 -1.59
C VAL A 81 -9.75 5.69 -2.84
N ASN A 82 -10.68 5.09 -3.58
CA ASN A 82 -10.38 4.22 -4.73
C ASN A 82 -9.59 2.94 -4.35
N THR A 83 -9.69 2.54 -3.08
CA THR A 83 -9.23 1.24 -2.58
C THR A 83 -10.19 0.15 -3.05
N HIS A 84 -9.74 -0.67 -4.00
CA HIS A 84 -10.50 -1.80 -4.52
C HIS A 84 -9.55 -3.00 -4.69
N PRO A 85 -9.98 -4.25 -4.48
CA PRO A 85 -9.12 -5.43 -4.64
C PRO A 85 -8.35 -5.47 -5.97
N GLU A 86 -8.97 -4.98 -7.05
CA GLU A 86 -8.32 -4.89 -8.36
C GLU A 86 -7.20 -3.83 -8.44
N ASN A 87 -7.35 -2.68 -7.77
CA ASN A 87 -6.30 -1.66 -7.72
C ASN A 87 -5.12 -2.15 -6.85
N TYR A 88 -5.42 -2.81 -5.73
CA TYR A 88 -4.43 -3.50 -4.91
C TYR A 88 -3.69 -4.58 -5.71
N ARG A 89 -4.41 -5.42 -6.45
CA ARG A 89 -3.83 -6.47 -7.31
C ARG A 89 -2.82 -5.87 -8.29
N ARG A 90 -3.20 -4.82 -9.01
CA ARG A 90 -2.34 -4.16 -10.01
C ARG A 90 -1.06 -3.65 -9.36
N TRP A 91 -1.18 -2.96 -8.23
CA TRP A 91 -0.02 -2.48 -7.49
C TRP A 91 0.89 -3.63 -7.05
N LEU A 92 0.33 -4.69 -6.46
CA LEU A 92 1.12 -5.85 -6.05
C LEU A 92 1.79 -6.55 -7.23
N THR A 93 1.11 -6.72 -8.37
CA THR A 93 1.69 -7.30 -9.59
C THR A 93 2.91 -6.50 -10.05
N ASP A 94 2.81 -5.17 -10.09
CA ASP A 94 3.93 -4.31 -10.48
C ASP A 94 5.11 -4.48 -9.52
N ILE A 95 4.84 -4.47 -8.21
CA ILE A 95 5.89 -4.64 -7.19
C ILE A 95 6.54 -6.02 -7.26
N VAL A 96 5.78 -7.09 -7.47
CA VAL A 96 6.32 -8.45 -7.66
C VAL A 96 7.25 -8.49 -8.87
N ARG A 97 6.81 -7.96 -10.03
CA ARG A 97 7.63 -7.91 -11.26
C ARG A 97 8.92 -7.13 -11.05
N GLN A 98 8.83 -5.96 -10.44
CA GLN A 98 10.02 -5.14 -10.17
C GLN A 98 10.96 -5.81 -9.19
N THR A 99 10.44 -6.44 -8.13
CA THR A 99 11.25 -7.18 -7.15
C THR A 99 12.04 -8.29 -7.83
N ARG A 100 11.40 -9.06 -8.73
CA ARG A 100 12.09 -10.09 -9.52
C ARG A 100 13.18 -9.54 -10.44
N ALA A 101 12.94 -8.37 -11.02
CA ALA A 101 13.88 -7.75 -11.95
C ALA A 101 15.10 -7.11 -11.26
N HIS A 102 15.00 -6.74 -9.97
CA HIS A 102 16.02 -5.95 -9.28
C HIS A 102 16.69 -6.67 -8.10
N LEU A 103 16.10 -7.75 -7.56
CA LEU A 103 16.65 -8.49 -6.42
C LEU A 103 17.06 -9.91 -6.80
N PRO A 104 18.13 -10.46 -6.19
CA PRO A 104 18.54 -11.84 -6.39
C PRO A 104 17.46 -12.78 -5.84
N ALA A 105 17.41 -14.02 -6.36
CA ALA A 105 16.30 -14.95 -6.15
C ALA A 105 16.00 -15.23 -4.66
N GLU A 106 17.04 -15.29 -3.85
CA GLU A 106 16.99 -15.52 -2.41
C GLU A 106 16.46 -14.32 -1.60
N GLU A 107 16.27 -13.16 -2.23
CA GLU A 107 15.83 -11.91 -1.60
C GLU A 107 14.53 -11.34 -2.19
N GLN A 108 13.81 -12.10 -3.03
CA GLN A 108 12.58 -11.62 -3.70
C GLN A 108 11.37 -11.58 -2.77
N LEU A 109 11.49 -10.84 -1.66
CA LEU A 109 10.44 -10.64 -0.67
C LEU A 109 9.66 -9.34 -0.95
N VAL A 110 8.34 -9.44 -0.87
CA VAL A 110 7.41 -8.30 -0.90
C VAL A 110 6.54 -8.36 0.35
N PHE A 111 6.39 -7.23 1.03
CA PHE A 111 5.61 -7.11 2.25
C PHE A 111 4.23 -6.55 1.95
N VAL A 112 3.20 -7.04 2.64
CA VAL A 112 1.86 -6.48 2.59
C VAL A 112 1.51 -5.95 3.98
N ASN A 113 1.29 -4.65 4.07
CA ASN A 113 0.68 -4.03 5.25
C ASN A 113 -0.84 -3.99 5.03
N ALA A 114 -1.69 -4.73 5.75
CA ALA A 114 -1.40 -5.75 6.75
C ALA A 114 -2.26 -7.00 6.52
N TRP A 115 -2.06 -8.02 7.36
CA TRP A 115 -3.04 -9.10 7.46
C TRP A 115 -4.39 -8.59 8.03
N ASN A 116 -4.37 -7.89 9.17
CA ASN A 116 -5.58 -7.59 9.95
C ASN A 116 -5.54 -6.26 10.72
N GLU A 117 -5.04 -5.17 10.11
CA GLU A 117 -5.04 -3.84 10.76
C GLU A 117 -6.40 -3.16 10.59
N TRP A 118 -7.40 -3.70 11.29
CA TRP A 118 -8.79 -3.27 11.21
C TRP A 118 -9.02 -1.83 11.63
N GLY A 119 -8.27 -1.33 12.62
CA GLY A 119 -8.41 0.05 13.10
C GLY A 119 -7.96 1.11 12.11
N GLU A 120 -7.32 0.70 11.01
CA GLU A 120 -6.88 1.58 9.92
C GLU A 120 -7.44 1.13 8.57
N GLY A 121 -8.46 0.27 8.54
CA GLY A 121 -9.04 -0.21 7.28
C GLY A 121 -8.03 -0.92 6.36
N CYS A 122 -6.93 -1.42 6.91
CA CYS A 122 -5.75 -1.90 6.18
C CYS A 122 -5.58 -3.41 6.40
N TYR A 123 -6.38 -4.22 5.71
CA TYR A 123 -6.44 -5.66 5.98
C TYR A 123 -6.63 -6.51 4.71
N LEU A 124 -6.01 -7.69 4.72
CA LEU A 124 -6.26 -8.78 3.78
C LEU A 124 -7.29 -9.77 4.32
N GLU A 125 -7.46 -9.82 5.64
CA GLU A 125 -8.37 -10.72 6.33
C GLU A 125 -9.78 -10.63 5.73
N PRO A 126 -10.43 -11.76 5.41
CA PRO A 126 -11.77 -11.75 4.84
C PRO A 126 -12.79 -11.04 5.72
N ASP A 127 -13.63 -10.19 5.10
CA ASP A 127 -14.69 -9.45 5.77
C ASP A 127 -16.07 -9.77 5.14
N ARG A 128 -17.12 -9.11 5.61
CA ARG A 128 -18.48 -9.25 5.05
C ARG A 128 -18.70 -8.51 3.72
N ALA A 129 -17.93 -7.46 3.44
CA ALA A 129 -18.15 -6.56 2.30
C ALA A 129 -17.42 -7.06 1.04
N ASN A 130 -16.17 -7.46 1.20
CA ASN A 130 -15.22 -7.89 0.20
C ASN A 130 -15.02 -9.42 0.20
N GLY A 131 -15.47 -10.14 1.23
CA GLY A 131 -15.28 -11.58 1.33
C GLY A 131 -13.81 -11.95 1.21
N ARG A 132 -13.46 -12.86 0.28
CA ARG A 132 -12.08 -13.29 0.02
C ARG A 132 -11.37 -12.51 -1.09
N SER A 133 -11.98 -11.45 -1.63
CA SER A 133 -11.49 -10.78 -2.84
C SER A 133 -10.06 -10.24 -2.75
N TYR A 134 -9.61 -9.77 -1.59
CA TYR A 134 -8.21 -9.33 -1.39
C TYR A 134 -7.20 -10.50 -1.38
N LEU A 135 -7.59 -11.67 -0.87
CA LEU A 135 -6.78 -12.89 -0.96
C LEU A 135 -6.73 -13.40 -2.40
N ASP A 136 -7.87 -13.41 -3.10
CA ASP A 136 -7.93 -13.77 -4.52
C ASP A 136 -7.14 -12.81 -5.40
N ALA A 137 -7.19 -11.51 -5.09
CA ALA A 137 -6.34 -10.49 -5.71
C ALA A 137 -4.86 -10.79 -5.45
N THR A 138 -4.46 -11.11 -4.22
CA THR A 138 -3.07 -11.49 -3.90
C THR A 138 -2.62 -12.70 -4.73
N ARG A 139 -3.44 -13.76 -4.77
CA ARG A 139 -3.15 -14.98 -5.55
C ARG A 139 -2.98 -14.67 -7.04
N ARG A 140 -3.86 -13.86 -7.62
CA ARG A 140 -3.78 -13.44 -9.03
C ARG A 140 -2.57 -12.56 -9.28
N ALA A 141 -2.23 -11.66 -8.36
CA ALA A 141 -1.07 -10.79 -8.50
C ALA A 141 0.24 -11.59 -8.55
N LEU A 142 0.36 -12.63 -7.70
CA LEU A 142 1.48 -13.55 -7.72
C LEU A 142 1.52 -14.35 -9.03
N ALA A 143 0.39 -14.89 -9.50
CA ALA A 143 0.34 -15.60 -10.78
C ALA A 143 0.80 -14.72 -11.96
N ASP A 144 0.29 -13.49 -12.05
CA ASP A 144 0.60 -12.54 -13.13
C ASP A 144 2.01 -11.92 -13.03
N GLY A 145 2.58 -11.89 -11.81
CA GLY A 145 3.93 -11.36 -11.56
C GLY A 145 5.03 -12.40 -11.69
N LEU A 146 4.68 -13.68 -11.54
CA LEU A 146 5.59 -14.82 -11.69
C LEU A 146 5.64 -15.37 -13.12
N SER A 147 4.59 -15.14 -13.93
CA SER A 147 4.61 -15.39 -15.38
C SER A 147 5.65 -14.53 -16.09
#